data_AF-A0A3E1P9D7-F1
#
_entry.id   AF-A0A3E1P9D7-F1
#
_cell.length_a   1.000
_cell.length_b   1.000
_cell.length_c   1.000
_cell.angle_alpha   90.00
_cell.angle_beta   90.00
_cell.angle_gamma   90.00
#
_symmetry.space_group_name_H-M   'P 1'
#
loop_
_entity.id
_entity.type
_entity.pdbx_description
1 polymer ?
#
loop_
_entity_poly.entity_id
_entity_poly.type
_entity_poly.pdbx_seq_one_letter_code
_entity_poly.pdbx_strand_id
1 'polypeptide(L)'
;MSDTVFFHRDSYCKIELVPEQSAYNVGKDIAALKLPTKEVESLLAKHALVFFPVVNTGTSDHTTIKEDTVAYGFEMFGLFVESKQSVVTKLWLGFSVIFPSTNSCNNLLKVLQLIGREYQLILIDRDNDLSVRLQESNELEEYLVETFGFKL
;
A
#
# COMPACT_ATOMS: atom_id res chain seq x y z
N MET A 1 -18.78 -11.22 5.92
CA MET A 1 -17.53 -10.42 6.03
C MET A 1 -17.93 -8.98 5.71
N SER A 2 -17.27 -7.99 6.32
CA SER A 2 -17.58 -6.58 6.01
C SER A 2 -16.96 -6.23 4.66
N ASP A 3 -17.70 -5.59 3.77
CA ASP A 3 -17.20 -5.10 2.47
C ASP A 3 -16.45 -3.77 2.60
N THR A 4 -16.18 -3.33 3.83
CA THR A 4 -15.58 -2.03 4.13
C THR A 4 -14.32 -2.18 4.97
N VAL A 5 -13.29 -1.38 4.66
CA VAL A 5 -12.11 -1.20 5.50
C VAL A 5 -12.00 0.24 6.01
N PHE A 6 -11.42 0.42 7.20
CA PHE A 6 -11.13 1.73 7.77
C PHE A 6 -9.63 1.91 7.96
N PHE A 7 -9.12 3.11 7.64
CA PHE A 7 -7.79 3.56 8.04
C PHE A 7 -7.89 4.94 8.71
N HIS A 8 -7.03 5.20 9.71
CA HIS A 8 -6.99 6.51 10.36
C HIS A 8 -6.50 7.59 9.40
N ARG A 9 -7.11 8.78 9.43
CA ARG A 9 -6.75 9.89 8.53
C ARG A 9 -5.25 10.19 8.55
N ASP A 10 -4.63 10.14 9.71
CA ASP A 10 -3.20 10.43 9.88
C ASP A 10 -2.31 9.35 9.25
N SER A 11 -2.85 8.15 8.98
CA SER A 11 -2.14 7.07 8.29
C SER A 11 -2.13 7.22 6.76
N TYR A 12 -2.82 8.21 6.20
CA TYR A 12 -2.91 8.40 4.76
C TYR A 12 -1.53 8.62 4.13
N CYS A 13 -1.15 7.73 3.21
CA CYS A 13 0.13 7.78 2.50
C CYS A 13 1.36 7.86 3.42
N LYS A 14 1.31 7.40 4.68
CA LYS A 14 2.52 7.36 5.51
C LYS A 14 3.58 6.42 4.94
N ILE A 15 3.12 5.28 4.43
CA ILE A 15 3.94 4.30 3.71
C ILE A 15 3.43 4.23 2.28
N GLU A 16 4.03 4.98 1.36
CA GLU A 16 3.54 5.17 -0.01
C GLU A 16 4.45 4.49 -1.03
N LEU A 17 3.85 3.91 -2.07
CA LEU A 17 4.57 3.39 -3.22
C LEU A 17 4.63 4.47 -4.30
N VAL A 18 5.84 4.77 -4.78
CA VAL A 18 6.08 5.88 -5.71
C VAL A 18 7.05 5.45 -6.80
N PRO A 19 7.05 6.12 -7.98
CA PRO A 19 8.04 5.83 -9.02
C PRO A 19 9.46 6.05 -8.49
N GLU A 20 10.40 5.16 -8.78
CA GLU A 20 11.79 5.24 -8.31
C GLU A 20 12.46 6.59 -8.64
N GLN A 21 12.16 7.15 -9.81
CA GLN A 21 12.61 8.50 -10.21
C GLN A 21 12.17 9.63 -9.27
N SER A 22 11.20 9.37 -8.39
CA SER A 22 10.71 10.32 -7.37
C SER A 22 11.46 10.23 -6.05
N ALA A 23 12.36 9.26 -5.88
CA ALA A 23 13.17 9.07 -4.66
C ALA A 23 13.99 10.32 -4.28
N TYR A 24 14.41 11.12 -5.25
CA TYR A 24 15.23 12.32 -5.03
C TYR A 24 14.40 13.58 -4.75
N ASN A 25 13.06 13.47 -4.74
CA ASN A 25 12.13 14.58 -4.53
C ASN A 25 11.47 14.54 -3.15
N VAL A 26 12.17 14.00 -2.14
CA VAL A 26 11.71 13.98 -0.74
C VAL A 26 11.36 15.42 -0.31
N GLY A 27 10.08 15.67 -0.04
CA GLY A 27 9.55 16.99 0.34
C GLY A 27 8.91 17.83 -0.78
N LYS A 28 8.83 17.32 -2.02
CA LYS A 28 8.07 17.95 -3.12
C LYS A 28 6.91 17.06 -3.55
N ASP A 29 5.95 17.64 -4.28
CA ASP A 29 4.83 16.92 -4.90
C ASP A 29 5.36 15.68 -5.64
N ILE A 30 5.16 14.52 -5.03
CA ILE A 30 5.50 13.25 -5.64
C ILE A 30 4.60 13.13 -6.87
N ALA A 31 5.21 12.87 -8.02
CA ALA A 31 4.46 12.70 -9.26
C ALA A 31 3.41 11.61 -9.05
N ALA A 32 2.15 11.93 -9.33
CA ALA A 32 1.07 10.96 -9.27
C ALA A 32 1.44 9.71 -10.07
N LEU A 33 1.06 8.56 -9.54
CA LEU A 33 1.10 7.33 -10.33
C LEU A 33 0.26 7.55 -11.60
N LYS A 34 0.74 7.00 -12.71
CA LYS A 34 0.04 7.04 -14.01
C LYS A 34 -0.16 5.62 -14.53
N LEU A 35 -0.53 4.73 -13.61
CA LEU A 35 -0.63 3.30 -13.89
C LEU A 35 -2.06 2.94 -14.33
N PRO A 36 -2.26 2.04 -15.30
CA PRO A 36 -3.59 1.59 -15.68
C PRO A 36 -4.28 0.86 -14.53
N THR A 37 -5.44 1.34 -14.08
CA THR A 37 -6.18 0.74 -12.94
C THR A 37 -6.42 -0.75 -13.13
N LYS A 38 -6.89 -1.18 -14.31
CA LYS A 38 -7.19 -2.59 -14.58
C LYS A 38 -5.98 -3.52 -14.44
N GLU A 39 -4.80 -3.05 -14.79
CA GLU A 39 -3.57 -3.87 -14.73
C GLU A 39 -3.11 -4.03 -13.28
N VAL A 40 -3.13 -2.93 -12.51
CA VAL A 40 -2.83 -2.95 -11.08
C VAL A 40 -3.83 -3.83 -10.33
N GLU A 41 -5.13 -3.62 -10.53
CA GLU A 41 -6.18 -4.42 -9.88
C GLU A 41 -6.08 -5.90 -10.22
N SER A 42 -5.80 -6.24 -11.48
CA SER A 42 -5.60 -7.63 -11.94
C SER A 42 -4.39 -8.28 -11.26
N LEU A 43 -3.30 -7.54 -11.06
CA LEU A 43 -2.12 -8.03 -10.35
C LEU A 43 -2.43 -8.25 -8.87
N LEU A 44 -3.06 -7.27 -8.20
CA LEU A 44 -3.35 -7.34 -6.77
C LEU A 44 -4.39 -8.42 -6.45
N ALA A 45 -5.47 -8.54 -7.23
CA ALA A 45 -6.54 -9.50 -7.01
C ALA A 45 -6.07 -10.97 -7.06
N LYS A 46 -4.97 -11.27 -7.77
CA LYS A 46 -4.39 -12.62 -7.82
C LYS A 46 -3.69 -13.06 -6.54
N HIS A 47 -3.32 -12.10 -5.69
CA HIS A 47 -2.48 -12.33 -4.50
C HIS A 47 -3.12 -11.83 -3.21
N ALA A 48 -4.13 -10.97 -3.31
CA ALA A 48 -4.86 -10.47 -2.15
C ALA A 48 -5.63 -11.60 -1.46
N LEU A 49 -5.63 -11.55 -0.12
CA LEU A 49 -6.43 -12.45 0.71
C LEU A 49 -7.89 -11.99 0.78
N VAL A 50 -8.11 -10.69 0.62
CA VAL A 50 -9.43 -10.07 0.70
C VAL A 50 -9.44 -8.77 -0.12
N PHE A 51 -10.62 -8.39 -0.61
CA PHE A 51 -10.83 -7.14 -1.34
C PHE A 51 -11.91 -6.32 -0.64
N PHE A 52 -11.68 -5.01 -0.54
CA PHE A 52 -12.59 -4.06 0.08
C PHE A 52 -12.96 -2.98 -0.96
N PRO A 53 -14.17 -3.05 -1.53
CA PRO A 53 -14.65 -2.06 -2.50
C PRO A 53 -14.95 -0.70 -1.86
N VAL A 54 -15.12 -0.63 -0.54
CA VAL A 54 -15.40 0.61 0.17
C VAL A 54 -14.32 0.87 1.21
N VAL A 55 -13.69 2.04 1.10
CA VAL A 55 -12.68 2.50 2.06
C VAL A 55 -13.23 3.68 2.83
N ASN A 56 -13.15 3.59 4.16
CA ASN A 56 -13.49 4.66 5.08
C ASN A 56 -12.22 5.25 5.71
N THR A 57 -12.25 6.54 6.00
CA THR A 57 -11.19 7.25 6.71
C THR A 57 -11.77 8.21 7.73
N GLY A 58 -10.98 8.55 8.75
CA GLY A 58 -11.46 9.43 9.80
C GLY A 58 -10.66 9.42 11.09
N THR A 59 -11.30 9.97 12.11
CA THR A 59 -10.88 10.02 13.51
C THR A 59 -11.86 9.20 14.36
N SER A 60 -11.65 9.13 15.68
CA SER A 60 -12.50 8.39 16.61
C SER A 60 -13.95 8.89 16.66
N ASP A 61 -14.21 10.14 16.28
CA ASP A 61 -15.50 10.82 16.35
C ASP A 61 -16.13 11.11 14.98
N HIS A 62 -15.38 10.93 13.89
CA HIS A 62 -15.86 11.22 12.54
C HIS A 62 -15.31 10.23 11.52
N THR A 63 -16.19 9.57 10.78
CA THR A 63 -15.85 8.66 9.68
C THR A 63 -16.50 9.14 8.39
N THR A 64 -15.76 9.07 7.29
CA THR A 64 -16.20 9.44 5.95
C THR A 64 -15.67 8.43 4.93
N ILE A 65 -16.36 8.30 3.79
CA ILE A 65 -15.90 7.48 2.68
C ILE A 65 -14.71 8.18 2.03
N LYS A 66 -13.64 7.42 1.79
CA LYS A 66 -12.53 7.83 0.96
C LYS A 66 -12.88 7.44 -0.48
N GLU A 67 -13.49 8.39 -1.19
CA GLU A 67 -13.88 8.24 -2.59
C GLU A 67 -12.70 7.81 -3.47
N ASP A 68 -13.02 7.25 -4.63
CA ASP A 68 -12.05 6.85 -5.66
C ASP A 68 -11.00 5.83 -5.15
N THR A 69 -11.29 5.14 -4.04
CA THR A 69 -10.32 4.27 -3.36
C THR A 69 -10.89 2.90 -3.04
N VAL A 70 -10.13 1.87 -3.35
CA VAL A 70 -10.36 0.47 -2.94
C VAL A 70 -9.17 -0.06 -2.17
N ALA A 71 -9.31 -1.18 -1.46
CA ALA A 71 -8.19 -1.81 -0.78
C ALA A 71 -8.11 -3.31 -1.06
N TYR A 72 -6.88 -3.79 -1.17
CA TYR A 72 -6.54 -5.20 -1.28
C TYR A 72 -5.84 -5.61 0.01
N GLY A 73 -6.51 -6.41 0.82
CA GLY A 73 -5.96 -6.90 2.08
C GLY A 73 -5.02 -8.08 1.86
N PHE A 74 -3.89 -8.01 2.54
CA PHE A 74 -2.90 -9.06 2.67
C PHE A 74 -2.87 -9.48 4.15
N GLU A 75 -1.71 -9.84 4.70
CA GLU A 75 -1.56 -10.20 6.11
C GLU A 75 -1.84 -9.00 7.04
N MET A 76 -0.86 -8.37 7.69
CA MET A 76 -1.17 -7.25 8.61
C MET A 76 -1.56 -5.93 7.91
N PHE A 77 -1.52 -5.90 6.58
CA PHE A 77 -1.65 -4.70 5.77
C PHE A 77 -2.67 -4.84 4.66
N GLY A 78 -3.21 -3.70 4.25
CA GLY A 78 -3.86 -3.54 2.95
C GLY A 78 -3.03 -2.63 2.06
N LEU A 79 -3.01 -2.94 0.76
CA LEU A 79 -2.58 -2.00 -0.27
C LEU A 79 -3.81 -1.25 -0.77
N PHE A 80 -3.84 0.04 -0.49
CA PHE A 80 -4.92 0.93 -0.90
C PHE A 80 -4.60 1.51 -2.27
N VAL A 81 -5.60 1.55 -3.15
CA VAL A 81 -5.49 1.98 -4.54
C VAL A 81 -6.46 3.13 -4.74
N GLU A 82 -5.92 4.34 -4.86
CA GLU A 82 -6.70 5.53 -5.24
C GLU A 82 -6.58 5.72 -6.75
N SER A 83 -7.69 5.87 -7.45
CA SER A 83 -7.75 5.92 -8.92
C SER A 83 -8.70 7.00 -9.43
N LYS A 84 -8.30 7.72 -10.48
CA LYS A 84 -9.15 8.70 -11.18
C LYS A 84 -9.16 8.39 -12.67
N GLN A 85 -10.35 8.32 -13.27
CA GLN A 85 -10.51 8.10 -14.72
C GLN A 85 -9.72 6.88 -15.25
N SER A 86 -9.74 5.75 -14.53
CA SER A 86 -9.01 4.51 -14.85
C SER A 86 -7.48 4.59 -14.75
N VAL A 87 -6.98 5.61 -14.04
CA VAL A 87 -5.55 5.76 -13.73
C VAL A 87 -5.37 5.72 -12.22
N VAL A 88 -4.52 4.81 -11.74
CA VAL A 88 -4.09 4.79 -10.33
C VAL A 88 -3.25 6.02 -10.07
N THR A 89 -3.68 6.86 -9.13
CA THR A 89 -2.97 8.09 -8.73
C THR A 89 -2.09 7.88 -7.51
N LYS A 90 -2.49 6.98 -6.60
CA LYS A 90 -1.72 6.64 -5.39
C LYS A 90 -1.86 5.17 -5.00
N LEU A 91 -0.79 4.67 -4.42
CA LEU A 91 -0.70 3.36 -3.77
C LEU A 91 -0.05 3.55 -2.41
N TRP A 92 -0.68 3.05 -1.35
CA TRP A 92 -0.07 3.09 -0.02
C TRP A 92 -0.43 1.86 0.81
N LEU A 93 0.48 1.51 1.71
CA LEU A 93 0.23 0.51 2.73
C LEU A 93 -0.49 1.16 3.90
N GLY A 94 -1.53 0.49 4.37
CA GLY A 94 -2.28 0.90 5.55
C GLY A 94 -2.62 -0.27 6.44
N PHE A 95 -2.73 0.02 7.73
CA PHE A 95 -3.18 -0.92 8.73
C PHE A 95 -4.70 -0.79 8.95
N SER A 96 -5.32 -1.90 9.31
CA SER A 96 -6.70 -1.93 9.77
C SER A 96 -6.89 -3.12 10.71
N VAL A 97 -7.75 -2.95 11.71
CA VAL A 97 -8.06 -3.99 12.70
C VAL A 97 -8.71 -5.24 12.09
N ILE A 98 -9.25 -5.11 10.87
CA ILE A 98 -9.88 -6.22 10.15
C ILE A 98 -8.88 -7.10 9.40
N PHE A 99 -7.63 -6.63 9.23
CA PHE A 99 -6.61 -7.40 8.57
C PHE A 99 -6.06 -8.50 9.51
N PRO A 100 -5.73 -9.69 8.99
CA PRO A 100 -5.17 -10.76 9.79
C PRO A 100 -3.90 -10.35 10.54
N SER A 101 -3.92 -10.45 11.87
CA SER A 101 -2.71 -10.35 12.70
C SER A 101 -1.92 -11.66 12.60
N THR A 102 -1.26 -11.85 11.46
CA THR A 102 -0.33 -12.96 11.25
C THR A 102 1.09 -12.44 11.23
N ASN A 103 2.02 -13.24 11.75
CA ASN A 103 3.43 -12.87 11.72
C ASN A 103 4.10 -13.20 10.38
N SER A 104 3.41 -13.78 9.39
CA SER A 104 3.93 -13.94 8.03
C SER A 104 3.58 -12.74 7.16
N CYS A 105 4.39 -12.45 6.15
CA CYS A 105 4.08 -11.45 5.11
C CYS A 105 4.27 -11.99 3.69
N ASN A 106 4.13 -13.30 3.47
CA ASN A 106 4.47 -13.93 2.20
C ASN A 106 3.71 -13.34 1.00
N ASN A 107 2.40 -13.05 1.15
CA ASN A 107 1.61 -12.47 0.07
C ASN A 107 1.94 -10.98 -0.12
N LEU A 108 2.08 -10.23 0.97
CA LEU A 108 2.52 -8.84 0.92
C LEU A 108 3.91 -8.69 0.28
N LEU A 109 4.92 -9.43 0.74
CA LEU A 109 6.27 -9.41 0.18
C LEU A 109 6.24 -9.71 -1.31
N LYS A 110 5.54 -10.79 -1.70
CA LYS A 110 5.41 -11.18 -3.10
C LYS A 110 4.77 -10.08 -3.94
N VAL A 111 3.68 -9.47 -3.48
CA VAL A 111 2.97 -8.45 -4.27
C VAL A 111 3.80 -7.16 -4.38
N LEU A 112 4.50 -6.77 -3.32
CA LEU A 112 5.39 -5.62 -3.31
C LEU A 112 6.56 -5.82 -4.29
N GLN A 113 7.18 -7.00 -4.30
CA GLN A 113 8.22 -7.33 -5.28
C GLN A 113 7.69 -7.32 -6.72
N LEU A 114 6.50 -7.87 -6.97
CA LEU A 114 5.90 -7.91 -8.30
C LEU A 114 5.57 -6.50 -8.81
N ILE A 115 4.84 -5.71 -8.03
CA ILE A 115 4.43 -4.35 -8.44
C ILE A 115 5.64 -3.41 -8.53
N GLY A 116 6.63 -3.58 -7.65
CA GLY A 116 7.90 -2.88 -7.67
C GLY A 116 8.67 -3.11 -8.96
N ARG A 117 8.81 -4.37 -9.39
CA ARG A 117 9.50 -4.71 -10.65
C ARG A 117 8.74 -4.27 -11.89
N GLU A 118 7.43 -4.49 -11.93
CA GLU A 118 6.59 -4.17 -13.10
C GLU A 118 6.57 -2.67 -13.40
N TYR A 119 6.46 -1.84 -12.37
CA TYR A 119 6.25 -0.39 -12.52
C TYR A 119 7.41 0.47 -12.02
N GLN A 120 8.54 -0.15 -11.66
CA GLN A 120 9.72 0.51 -11.09
C GLN A 120 9.37 1.41 -9.91
N LEU A 121 8.70 0.81 -8.91
CA LEU A 121 8.25 1.51 -7.70
C LEU A 121 9.22 1.25 -6.54
N ILE A 122 9.35 2.26 -5.70
CA ILE A 122 9.96 2.16 -4.38
C ILE A 122 8.89 2.43 -3.32
N LEU A 123 9.16 2.01 -2.09
CA LEU A 123 8.37 2.36 -0.92
C LEU A 123 9.04 3.53 -0.21
N ILE A 124 8.26 4.54 0.17
CA ILE A 124 8.69 5.63 1.04
C ILE A 124 7.90 5.51 2.34
N ASP A 125 8.61 5.35 3.44
CA ASP A 125 8.06 5.38 4.78
C ASP A 125 8.42 6.71 5.44
N ARG A 126 7.42 7.58 5.54
CA ARG A 126 7.56 8.94 6.05
C ARG A 126 7.66 8.99 7.58
N ASP A 127 7.20 7.96 8.28
CA ASP A 127 7.32 7.91 9.74
C ASP A 127 8.77 7.59 10.15
N ASN A 128 9.46 6.79 9.35
CA ASN A 128 10.84 6.38 9.60
C ASN A 128 11.89 7.11 8.74
N ASP A 129 11.48 8.07 7.90
CA ASP A 129 12.33 8.82 6.96
C ASP A 129 13.24 7.91 6.10
N LEU A 130 12.65 6.84 5.56
CA LEU A 130 13.37 5.84 4.78
C LEU A 130 12.73 5.57 3.42
N SER A 131 13.55 5.10 2.49
CA SER A 131 13.13 4.62 1.17
C SER A 131 13.62 3.20 0.97
N VAL A 132 12.74 2.33 0.46
CA VAL A 132 13.03 0.90 0.24
C VAL A 132 12.83 0.56 -1.22
N ARG A 133 13.85 -0.02 -1.86
CA ARG A 133 13.72 -0.57 -3.20
C ARG A 133 12.93 -1.87 -3.16
N LEU A 134 11.81 -1.91 -3.87
CA LEU A 134 10.94 -3.10 -3.87
C LEU A 134 11.52 -4.27 -4.70
N GLN A 135 12.46 -3.97 -5.59
CA GLN A 135 13.12 -4.95 -6.47
C GLN A 135 14.21 -5.74 -5.74
N GLU A 136 14.80 -5.14 -4.70
CA GLU A 136 15.89 -5.70 -3.89
C GLU A 136 15.29 -6.52 -2.74
N SER A 137 15.22 -7.85 -2.91
CA SER A 137 14.53 -8.73 -1.96
C SER A 137 15.03 -8.57 -0.53
N ASN A 138 16.35 -8.50 -0.30
CA ASN A 138 16.90 -8.39 1.05
C ASN A 138 16.50 -7.08 1.75
N GLU A 139 16.55 -5.95 1.04
CA GLU A 139 16.23 -4.63 1.61
C GLU A 139 14.75 -4.55 2.04
N LEU A 140 13.86 -5.06 1.18
CA LEU A 140 12.44 -5.13 1.48
C LEU A 140 12.13 -6.11 2.62
N GLU A 141 12.78 -7.26 2.64
CA GLU A 141 12.63 -8.26 3.69
C GLU A 141 13.10 -7.71 5.05
N GLU A 142 14.29 -7.11 5.10
CA GLU A 142 14.83 -6.44 6.28
C GLU A 142 13.88 -5.34 6.78
N TYR A 143 13.40 -4.46 5.89
CA TYR A 143 12.43 -3.43 6.26
C TYR A 143 11.15 -4.01 6.89
N LEU A 144 10.57 -5.06 6.30
CA LEU A 144 9.36 -5.69 6.79
C LEU A 144 9.58 -6.38 8.15
N VAL A 145 10.73 -7.01 8.36
CA VAL A 145 11.08 -7.65 9.63
C VAL A 145 11.39 -6.62 10.71
N GLU A 146 12.24 -5.64 10.44
CA GLU A 146 12.72 -4.69 11.44
C GLU A 146 11.64 -3.66 11.84
N THR A 147 10.84 -3.19 10.87
CA THR A 147 9.83 -2.15 11.13
C THR A 147 8.53 -2.72 11.69
N PHE A 148 8.14 -3.93 11.25
CA PHE A 148 6.82 -4.50 11.55
C PHE A 148 6.86 -5.85 12.27
N GLY A 149 8.04 -6.44 12.49
CA GLY A 149 8.19 -7.68 13.25
C GLY A 149 7.70 -8.93 12.51
N PHE A 150 7.66 -8.89 11.17
CA PHE A 150 7.33 -10.08 10.38
C PHE A 150 8.38 -11.21 10.56
N LYS A 151 7.95 -12.44 10.33
CA LYS A 151 8.76 -13.66 10.28
C LYS A 151 8.72 -14.18 8.86
N LEU A 152 9.88 -14.15 8.21
CA LEU A 152 10.12 -14.65 6.86
C LEU A 152 10.72 -16.06 6.91
#